data_AF-A0A2A2L8U4-F1
#
_entry.id   AF-A0A2A2L8U4-F1
#
_cell.length_a   1.000
_cell.length_b   1.000
_cell.length_c   1.000
_cell.angle_alpha   90.00
_cell.angle_beta   90.00
_cell.angle_gamma   90.00
#
_symmetry.space_group_name_H-M   'P 1'
#
loop_
_entity.id
_entity.type
_entity.pdbx_description
1 polymer ?
#
loop_
_entity_poly.entity_id
_entity_poly.type
_entity_poly.pdbx_seq_one_letter_code
_entity_poly.pdbx_strand_id
1 'polypeptide(L)'
;MGNYKYVVLAFVCFDILYSLMDVLIKPCVTFTVMIYCGYKSQKALSKFDTVLSSSTRALQKSLLKALVIQAMVPLCLAYIPCWATILLPLTPFEVSKATVNNAVITAVTLFPICDCIVIIYYVKAFRDTLIKILGNIPYLNCWIAQIRPDSRSTKSNQVHNSSQSNNKQYSIPAA
;
A
#
# COMPACT_ATOMS: atom_id res chain seq x y z
N MET A 1 -4.01 55.55 15.86
CA MET A 1 -3.42 54.20 15.69
C MET A 1 -4.44 53.12 16.11
N GLY A 2 -5.66 53.14 15.54
CA GLY A 2 -6.81 52.37 16.09
C GLY A 2 -7.58 51.47 15.11
N ASN A 3 -7.72 51.84 13.83
CA ASN A 3 -8.64 51.12 12.92
C ASN A 3 -8.00 49.95 12.17
N TYR A 4 -6.69 49.98 11.92
CA TYR A 4 -6.00 48.89 11.20
C TYR A 4 -5.95 47.58 12.00
N LYS A 5 -6.05 47.64 13.34
CA LYS A 5 -6.10 46.45 14.20
C LYS A 5 -7.32 45.58 13.91
N TYR A 6 -8.48 46.20 13.66
CA TYR A 6 -9.71 45.48 13.31
C TYR A 6 -9.63 44.88 11.91
N VAL A 7 -8.98 45.58 10.97
CA VAL A 7 -8.75 45.05 9.63
C VAL A 7 -7.80 43.84 9.66
N VAL A 8 -6.71 43.92 10.43
CA VAL A 8 -5.78 42.80 10.64
C VAL A 8 -6.47 41.64 11.35
N LEU A 9 -7.30 41.91 12.36
CA LEU A 9 -8.07 40.87 13.06
C LEU A 9 -9.08 40.18 12.13
N ALA A 10 -9.80 40.95 11.32
CA ALA A 10 -10.75 40.40 10.35
C ALA A 10 -10.05 39.55 9.28
N PHE A 11 -8.88 39.99 8.80
CA PHE A 11 -8.05 39.24 7.87
C PHE A 11 -7.60 37.89 8.48
N VAL A 12 -7.04 37.91 9.69
CA VAL A 12 -6.63 36.69 10.40
C VAL A 12 -7.81 35.75 10.66
N CYS A 13 -8.97 36.27 11.03
CA CYS A 13 -10.18 35.45 11.21
C CYS A 13 -10.61 34.79 9.90
N PHE A 14 -10.61 35.53 8.78
CA PHE A 14 -10.94 34.98 7.48
C PHE A 14 -9.95 33.89 7.04
N ASP A 15 -8.65 34.12 7.23
CA ASP A 15 -7.61 33.13 6.93
C ASP A 15 -7.78 31.86 7.77
N ILE A 16 -8.05 31.98 9.06
CA ILE A 16 -8.30 30.82 9.94
C ILE A 16 -9.53 30.04 9.49
N LEU A 17 -10.64 30.74 9.16
CA LEU A 17 -11.87 30.10 8.68
C LEU A 17 -11.65 29.40 7.34
N TYR A 18 -10.96 30.04 6.40
CA TYR A 18 -10.61 29.45 5.11
C TYR A 18 -9.71 28.22 5.29
N SER A 19 -8.68 28.32 6.13
CA SER A 19 -7.75 27.22 6.39
C SER A 19 -8.45 26.04 7.07
N LEU A 20 -9.42 26.29 7.95
CA LEU A 20 -10.24 25.24 8.57
C LEU A 20 -11.12 24.54 7.53
N MET A 21 -11.75 25.30 6.63
CA MET A 21 -12.56 24.75 5.55
C MET A 21 -11.72 23.91 4.58
N ASP A 22 -10.51 24.35 4.21
CA ASP A 22 -9.62 23.57 3.33
C ASP A 22 -9.19 22.25 3.98
N VAL A 23 -8.81 22.27 5.26
CA VAL A 23 -8.40 21.07 6.01
C VAL A 23 -9.53 20.04 6.12
N LEU A 24 -10.79 20.47 6.17
CA LEU A 24 -11.94 19.56 6.24
C LEU A 24 -12.40 19.07 4.86
N ILE A 25 -12.49 19.97 3.87
CA ILE A 25 -13.05 19.65 2.55
C ILE A 25 -12.07 18.82 1.71
N LYS A 26 -10.80 19.18 1.71
CA LYS A 26 -9.78 18.55 0.85
C LYS A 26 -9.63 17.03 1.07
N PRO A 27 -9.55 16.50 2.31
CA PRO A 27 -9.50 15.05 2.51
C PRO A 27 -10.81 14.35 2.08
N CYS A 28 -11.98 14.94 2.35
CA CYS A 28 -13.25 14.37 1.92
C CYS A 28 -13.32 14.22 0.38
N VAL A 29 -12.85 15.23 -0.35
CA VAL A 29 -12.78 15.18 -1.82
C VAL A 29 -11.80 14.12 -2.29
N THR A 30 -10.58 14.05 -1.72
CA THR A 30 -9.58 13.06 -2.16
C THR A 30 -10.00 11.62 -1.88
N PHE A 31 -10.62 11.35 -0.72
CA PHE A 31 -11.18 10.02 -0.43
C PHE A 31 -12.30 9.65 -1.41
N THR A 32 -13.20 10.60 -1.71
CA THR A 32 -14.30 10.36 -2.66
C THR A 32 -13.77 10.06 -4.07
N VAL A 33 -12.82 10.86 -4.55
CA VAL A 33 -12.18 10.65 -5.85
C VAL A 33 -11.39 9.34 -5.90
N MET A 34 -10.65 9.00 -4.85
CA MET A 34 -9.94 7.71 -4.72
C MET A 34 -10.91 6.53 -4.82
N ILE A 35 -12.01 6.56 -4.08
CA ILE A 35 -13.02 5.49 -4.10
C ILE A 35 -13.67 5.41 -5.48
N TYR A 36 -14.08 6.53 -6.05
CA TYR A 36 -14.71 6.59 -7.38
C TYR A 36 -13.75 6.10 -8.48
N CYS A 37 -12.52 6.60 -8.49
CA CYS A 37 -11.48 6.21 -9.43
C CYS A 37 -11.11 4.73 -9.25
N GLY A 38 -11.00 4.25 -8.01
CA GLY A 38 -10.77 2.85 -7.68
C GLY A 38 -11.89 1.95 -8.23
N TYR A 39 -13.15 2.29 -7.97
CA TYR A 39 -14.31 1.56 -8.50
C TYR A 39 -14.35 1.56 -10.03
N LYS A 40 -14.19 2.74 -10.66
CA LYS A 40 -14.18 2.89 -12.11
C LYS A 40 -13.05 2.07 -12.74
N SER A 41 -11.87 2.09 -12.11
CA SER A 41 -10.71 1.34 -12.58
C SER A 41 -10.94 -0.16 -12.49
N GLN A 42 -11.47 -0.67 -11.39
CA GLN A 42 -11.80 -2.09 -11.23
C GLN A 42 -12.83 -2.56 -12.27
N LYS A 43 -13.80 -1.70 -12.60
CA LYS A 43 -14.81 -1.97 -13.64
C LYS A 43 -14.27 -1.85 -15.06
N ALA A 44 -13.33 -0.93 -15.32
CA ALA A 44 -12.66 -0.85 -16.62
C ALA A 44 -11.78 -2.10 -16.86
N LEU A 45 -11.13 -2.58 -15.82
CA LEU A 45 -10.26 -3.75 -15.83
C LEU A 45 -11.01 -5.05 -16.15
N SER A 46 -12.26 -5.18 -15.70
CA SER A 46 -13.13 -6.31 -16.07
C SER A 46 -13.67 -6.23 -17.49
N LYS A 47 -13.61 -5.07 -18.15
CA LYS A 47 -13.89 -4.95 -19.60
C LYS A 47 -12.68 -5.29 -20.44
N PHE A 48 -11.49 -4.83 -20.03
CA PHE A 48 -10.22 -5.16 -20.69
C PHE A 48 -9.88 -6.65 -20.67
N ASP A 49 -10.50 -7.43 -19.78
CA ASP A 49 -10.56 -8.91 -19.81
C ASP A 49 -10.83 -9.50 -21.19
N THR A 50 -11.72 -8.86 -21.94
CA THR A 50 -12.22 -9.38 -23.21
C THR A 50 -11.43 -8.89 -24.42
N VAL A 51 -10.54 -7.90 -24.24
CA VAL A 51 -9.90 -7.16 -25.34
C VAL A 51 -8.39 -7.41 -25.43
N LEU A 52 -7.72 -7.67 -24.31
CA LEU A 52 -6.25 -7.75 -24.23
C LEU A 52 -5.73 -9.18 -24.02
N SER A 53 -4.51 -9.43 -24.52
CA SER A 53 -3.76 -10.67 -24.27
C SER A 53 -3.57 -10.94 -22.78
N SER A 54 -3.62 -12.22 -22.41
CA SER A 54 -3.63 -12.69 -21.01
C SER A 54 -2.41 -12.24 -20.19
N SER A 55 -1.23 -12.11 -20.82
CA SER A 55 0.01 -11.69 -20.16
C SER A 55 0.01 -10.21 -19.76
N THR A 56 -0.25 -9.31 -20.72
CA THR A 56 -0.26 -7.84 -20.49
C THR A 56 -1.38 -7.42 -19.54
N ARG A 57 -2.53 -8.09 -19.61
CA ARG A 57 -3.68 -7.83 -18.74
C ARG A 57 -3.38 -8.10 -17.27
N ALA A 58 -2.78 -9.25 -16.96
CA ALA A 58 -2.48 -9.62 -15.58
C ALA A 58 -1.53 -8.61 -14.91
N LEU A 59 -0.58 -8.09 -15.69
CA LEU A 59 0.36 -7.06 -15.26
C LEU A 59 -0.36 -5.72 -14.98
N GLN A 60 -1.11 -5.19 -15.95
CA GLN A 60 -1.85 -3.92 -15.76
C GLN A 60 -2.80 -3.99 -14.57
N LYS A 61 -3.46 -5.13 -14.36
CA LYS A 61 -4.35 -5.36 -13.23
C LYS A 61 -3.63 -5.39 -11.89
N SER A 62 -2.48 -6.05 -11.82
CA SER A 62 -1.69 -6.07 -10.59
C SER A 62 -1.11 -4.69 -10.27
N LEU A 63 -0.67 -3.92 -11.26
CA LEU A 63 -0.12 -2.59 -11.07
C LEU A 63 -1.20 -1.60 -10.58
N LEU A 64 -2.37 -1.59 -11.22
CA LEU A 64 -3.46 -0.71 -10.84
C LEU A 64 -4.02 -1.05 -9.45
N LYS A 65 -4.21 -2.34 -9.16
CA LYS A 65 -4.66 -2.78 -7.83
C LYS A 65 -3.66 -2.38 -6.75
N ALA A 66 -2.36 -2.51 -7.04
CA ALA A 66 -1.34 -2.14 -6.09
C ALA A 66 -1.21 -0.62 -5.92
N LEU A 67 -1.39 0.17 -6.98
CA LEU A 67 -1.48 1.64 -6.90
C LEU A 67 -2.63 2.08 -5.99
N VAL A 68 -3.81 1.45 -6.10
CA VAL A 68 -4.97 1.76 -5.23
C VAL A 68 -4.66 1.41 -3.77
N ILE A 69 -4.12 0.22 -3.50
CA ILE A 69 -3.80 -0.20 -2.13
C ILE A 69 -2.69 0.67 -1.53
N GLN A 70 -1.62 0.90 -2.29
CA GLN A 70 -0.53 1.77 -1.90
C GLN A 70 -0.98 3.22 -1.76
N ALA A 71 -2.03 3.69 -2.43
CA ALA A 71 -2.50 5.05 -2.17
C ALA A 71 -3.35 5.15 -0.89
N MET A 72 -4.08 4.09 -0.53
CA MET A 72 -4.90 4.07 0.69
C MET A 72 -4.06 3.96 1.98
N VAL A 73 -3.01 3.16 1.98
CA VAL A 73 -2.16 2.92 3.16
C VAL A 73 -1.47 4.20 3.69
N PRO A 74 -0.69 4.96 2.90
CA PRO A 74 -0.05 6.21 3.31
C PRO A 74 -1.07 7.30 3.58
N LEU A 75 -2.27 7.30 2.95
CA LEU A 75 -3.34 8.21 3.38
C LEU A 75 -3.73 7.92 4.83
N CYS A 76 -3.99 6.66 5.18
CA CYS A 76 -4.29 6.28 6.57
C CYS A 76 -3.14 6.62 7.52
N LEU A 77 -1.89 6.29 7.15
CA LEU A 77 -0.72 6.57 7.98
C LEU A 77 -0.36 8.05 8.09
N ALA A 78 -0.65 8.89 7.09
CA ALA A 78 -0.40 10.33 7.12
C ALA A 78 -1.55 11.11 7.79
N TYR A 79 -2.77 10.56 7.76
CA TYR A 79 -3.88 11.14 8.51
C TYR A 79 -3.62 11.04 10.02
N ILE A 80 -3.15 9.90 10.52
CA ILE A 80 -2.86 9.68 11.95
C ILE A 80 -2.02 10.81 12.61
N PRO A 81 -0.83 11.19 12.10
CA PRO A 81 -0.04 12.29 12.66
C PRO A 81 -0.74 13.64 12.51
N CYS A 82 -1.48 13.86 11.43
CA CYS A 82 -2.26 15.10 11.24
C CYS A 82 -3.35 15.24 12.30
N TRP A 83 -4.13 14.19 12.56
CA TRP A 83 -5.12 14.16 13.64
C TRP A 83 -4.47 14.27 15.02
N ALA A 84 -3.33 13.61 15.24
CA ALA A 84 -2.59 13.74 16.49
C ALA A 84 -2.14 15.20 16.75
N THR A 85 -1.70 15.92 15.72
CA THR A 85 -1.34 17.35 15.85
C THR A 85 -2.53 18.27 16.12
N ILE A 86 -3.72 17.94 15.60
CA ILE A 86 -4.96 18.69 15.85
C ILE A 86 -5.49 18.42 17.27
N LEU A 87 -5.30 17.22 17.79
CA LEU A 87 -5.74 16.83 19.14
C LEU A 87 -4.76 17.29 20.24
N LEU A 88 -3.48 17.48 19.91
CA LEU A 88 -2.45 17.92 20.84
C LEU A 88 -2.80 19.18 21.67
N PRO A 89 -3.37 20.26 21.10
CA PRO A 89 -3.75 21.46 21.85
C PRO A 89 -4.95 21.24 22.78
N LEU A 90 -5.70 20.14 22.61
CA LEU A 90 -6.88 19.80 23.40
C LEU A 90 -6.54 18.86 24.57
N THR A 91 -5.37 18.21 24.56
CA THR A 91 -4.94 17.34 25.65
C THR A 91 -4.34 18.16 26.80
N PRO A 92 -4.76 17.96 28.07
CA PRO A 92 -4.23 18.65 29.25
C PRO A 92 -2.83 18.18 29.67
N PHE A 93 -2.16 17.37 28.85
CA PHE A 93 -0.83 16.84 29.13
C PHE A 93 0.24 17.89 28.83
N GLU A 94 1.15 18.15 29.77
CA GLU A 94 2.36 18.95 29.56
C GLU A 94 3.40 18.17 28.74
N VAL A 95 3.00 17.66 27.58
CA VAL A 95 3.95 17.14 26.61
C VAL A 95 4.72 18.30 26.01
N SER A 96 6.06 18.25 26.08
CA SER A 96 6.91 19.25 25.47
C SER A 96 6.54 19.41 24.00
N LYS A 97 6.05 20.60 23.64
CA LYS A 97 5.65 20.94 22.27
C LYS A 97 6.80 20.70 21.28
N ALA A 98 8.04 20.86 21.73
CA ALA A 98 9.25 20.58 20.96
C ALA A 98 9.39 19.08 20.65
N THR A 99 9.12 18.20 21.62
CA THR A 99 9.19 16.74 21.42
C THR A 99 8.15 16.28 20.41
N VAL A 100 6.91 16.75 20.51
CA VAL A 100 5.85 16.37 19.56
C VAL A 100 6.12 16.92 18.17
N ASN A 101 6.54 18.18 18.07
CA ASN A 101 6.91 18.77 16.79
C ASN A 101 8.07 18.03 16.11
N ASN A 102 9.13 17.70 16.86
CA ASN A 102 10.26 16.94 16.35
C ASN A 102 9.85 15.52 15.90
N ALA A 103 8.96 14.86 16.66
CA ALA A 103 8.43 13.55 16.29
C ALA A 103 7.60 13.61 15.01
N VAL A 104 6.74 14.63 14.85
CA VAL A 104 5.94 14.83 13.64
C VAL A 104 6.83 15.13 12.43
N ILE A 105 7.80 16.03 12.56
CA ILE A 105 8.76 16.34 11.49
C ILE A 105 9.52 15.08 11.06
N THR A 106 9.97 14.27 12.04
CA THR A 106 10.66 13.01 11.75
C THR A 106 9.75 12.02 11.03
N ALA A 107 8.50 11.84 11.49
CA ALA A 107 7.52 10.96 10.84
C ALA A 107 7.19 11.40 9.41
N VAL A 108 7.03 12.71 9.18
CA VAL A 108 6.80 13.28 7.84
C VAL A 108 8.02 13.09 6.94
N THR A 109 9.23 13.19 7.48
CA THR A 109 10.47 13.00 6.71
C THR A 109 10.70 11.52 6.33
N LEU A 110 10.27 10.59 7.18
CA LEU A 110 10.36 9.15 6.91
C LEU A 110 9.23 8.63 6.02
N PHE A 111 8.13 9.39 5.88
CA PHE A 111 6.95 9.00 5.10
C PHE A 111 7.27 8.55 3.66
N PRO A 112 8.10 9.24 2.86
CA PRO A 112 8.41 8.80 1.50
C PRO A 112 9.11 7.43 1.48
N ILE A 113 9.96 7.16 2.47
CA ILE A 113 10.69 5.89 2.61
C ILE A 113 9.70 4.76 2.94
N CYS A 114 8.78 5.01 3.88
CA CYS A 114 7.72 4.06 4.22
C CYS A 114 6.79 3.78 3.01
N ASP A 115 6.41 4.81 2.25
CA ASP A 115 5.60 4.65 1.04
C ASP A 115 6.32 3.77 0.00
N CYS A 116 7.62 3.98 -0.21
CA CYS A 116 8.46 3.15 -1.07
C CYS A 116 8.54 1.69 -0.60
N ILE A 117 8.54 1.43 0.70
CA ILE A 117 8.54 0.07 1.24
C ILE A 117 7.16 -0.59 1.05
N VAL A 118 6.09 0.15 1.31
CA VAL A 118 4.70 -0.32 1.18
C VAL A 118 4.37 -0.66 -0.28
N ILE A 119 4.76 0.18 -1.25
CA ILE A 119 4.57 -0.13 -2.69
C ILE A 119 5.29 -1.42 -3.07
N ILE A 120 6.56 -1.58 -2.68
CA ILE A 120 7.34 -2.78 -2.99
C ILE A 120 6.69 -4.02 -2.37
N TYR A 121 6.14 -3.92 -1.15
CA TYR A 121 5.49 -5.03 -0.47
C TYR A 121 4.11 -5.39 -1.06
N TYR A 122 3.32 -4.41 -1.49
CA TYR A 122 1.96 -4.67 -2.00
C TYR A 122 1.90 -4.95 -3.50
N VAL A 123 2.81 -4.41 -4.30
CA VAL A 123 2.87 -4.69 -5.74
C VAL A 123 3.52 -6.07 -5.97
N LYS A 124 2.71 -7.08 -6.27
CA LYS A 124 3.19 -8.45 -6.55
C LYS A 124 4.28 -8.50 -7.64
N ALA A 125 4.15 -7.70 -8.70
CA ALA A 125 5.14 -7.62 -9.77
C ALA A 125 6.53 -7.11 -9.29
N PHE A 126 6.56 -6.16 -8.36
CA PHE A 126 7.81 -5.71 -7.74
C PHE A 126 8.40 -6.79 -6.85
N ARG A 127 7.57 -7.49 -6.07
CA ARG A 127 8.04 -8.62 -5.24
C ARG A 127 8.66 -9.74 -6.04
N ASP A 128 8.01 -10.14 -7.13
CA ASP A 128 8.49 -11.23 -7.98
C ASP A 128 9.82 -10.86 -8.67
N THR A 129 9.94 -9.60 -9.12
CA THR A 129 11.17 -9.06 -9.69
C THR A 129 12.28 -8.96 -8.64
N LEU A 130 11.94 -8.48 -7.44
CA LEU A 130 12.86 -8.38 -6.32
C LEU A 130 13.38 -9.76 -5.96
N ILE A 131 12.51 -10.75 -5.73
CA ILE A 131 12.90 -12.14 -5.41
C ILE A 131 13.77 -12.76 -6.52
N LYS A 132 13.51 -12.44 -7.79
CA LYS A 132 14.33 -12.92 -8.91
C LYS A 132 15.74 -12.31 -8.90
N ILE A 133 15.85 -11.00 -8.66
CA ILE A 133 17.14 -10.30 -8.55
C ILE A 133 17.90 -10.80 -7.31
N LEU A 134 17.21 -10.91 -6.17
CA LEU A 134 17.77 -11.30 -4.88
C LEU A 134 18.19 -12.77 -4.85
N GLY A 135 17.44 -13.66 -5.50
CA GLY A 135 17.80 -15.07 -5.67
C GLY A 135 18.98 -15.32 -6.62
N ASN A 136 19.31 -14.33 -7.47
CA ASN A 136 20.50 -14.36 -8.31
C ASN A 136 21.76 -13.86 -7.58
N ILE A 137 21.62 -13.38 -6.34
CA ILE A 137 22.73 -12.99 -5.47
C ILE A 137 22.98 -14.16 -4.49
N PRO A 138 24.16 -14.83 -4.55
CA PRO A 138 24.41 -16.04 -3.76
C PRO A 138 24.30 -15.82 -2.24
N TYR A 139 24.62 -14.61 -1.76
CA TYR A 139 24.58 -14.25 -0.34
C TYR A 139 23.16 -14.08 0.23
N LEU A 140 22.17 -13.65 -0.55
CA LEU A 140 20.80 -13.43 -0.07
C LEU A 140 19.88 -14.63 -0.27
N ASN A 141 20.26 -15.57 -1.14
CA ASN A 141 19.47 -16.78 -1.39
C ASN A 141 19.36 -17.66 -0.12
N CYS A 142 20.39 -17.67 0.72
CA CYS A 142 20.40 -18.38 2.00
C CYS A 142 19.39 -17.77 3.01
N TRP A 143 19.35 -16.44 3.11
CA TRP A 143 18.46 -15.72 4.02
C TRP A 143 16.99 -15.80 3.56
N ILE A 144 16.72 -15.74 2.26
CA ILE A 144 15.36 -15.86 1.69
C ILE A 144 14.81 -17.28 1.82
N ALA A 145 15.67 -18.32 1.77
CA ALA A 145 15.25 -19.70 1.97
C ALA A 145 14.64 -19.95 3.35
N GLN A 146 15.03 -19.17 4.37
CA GLN A 146 14.45 -19.25 5.71
C GLN A 146 13.06 -18.59 5.83
N ILE A 147 12.67 -17.70 4.92
CA ILE A 147 11.44 -16.88 5.03
C ILE A 147 10.28 -17.47 4.18
N ARG A 148 10.57 -18.35 3.22
CA ARG A 148 9.54 -18.96 2.36
C ARG A 148 8.90 -20.16 3.09
N PRO A 149 7.62 -20.09 3.53
CA PRO A 149 6.92 -21.30 3.96
C PRO A 149 6.84 -22.26 2.78
N ASP A 150 7.31 -23.47 3.01
CA ASP A 150 7.47 -24.55 2.07
C ASP A 150 6.15 -24.89 1.35
N SER A 151 5.93 -24.31 0.17
CA SER A 151 4.92 -24.78 -0.79
C SER A 151 5.54 -25.67 -1.88
N ARG A 152 6.80 -26.13 -1.72
CA ARG A 152 7.48 -26.96 -2.73
C ARG A 152 7.39 -28.46 -2.42
N SER A 153 7.19 -28.85 -1.16
CA SER A 153 7.00 -30.26 -0.78
C SER A 153 5.79 -30.93 -1.49
N THR A 154 4.71 -30.21 -1.77
CA THR A 154 3.52 -30.81 -2.41
C THR A 154 3.71 -31.15 -3.89
N LYS A 155 4.56 -30.42 -4.62
CA LYS A 155 4.75 -30.66 -6.07
C LYS A 155 5.63 -31.87 -6.37
N SER A 156 6.57 -32.20 -5.46
CA SER A 156 7.40 -33.40 -5.58
C SER A 156 6.60 -34.69 -5.31
N ASN A 157 5.70 -34.67 -4.33
CA ASN A 157 4.90 -35.85 -3.97
C ASN A 157 3.78 -36.18 -4.99
N GLN A 158 3.22 -35.17 -5.68
CA GLN A 158 2.23 -35.38 -6.74
C GLN A 158 2.83 -36.02 -8.02
N VAL A 159 4.07 -35.67 -8.38
CA VAL A 159 4.76 -36.27 -9.54
C VAL A 159 5.18 -37.72 -9.27
N HIS A 160 5.56 -38.03 -8.02
CA HIS A 160 5.91 -39.41 -7.64
C HIS A 160 4.67 -40.32 -7.56
N ASN A 161 3.57 -39.86 -6.96
CA ASN A 161 2.33 -40.65 -6.85
C ASN A 161 1.65 -40.89 -8.22
N SER A 162 1.70 -39.91 -9.13
CA SER A 162 1.13 -40.07 -10.47
C SER A 162 1.92 -41.06 -11.33
N SER A 163 3.23 -41.21 -11.10
CA SER A 163 4.07 -42.17 -11.83
C SER A 163 3.93 -43.60 -11.29
N GLN A 164 3.62 -43.75 -10.01
CA GLN A 164 3.42 -45.07 -9.37
C GLN A 164 2.01 -45.64 -9.63
N SER A 165 0.99 -44.79 -9.78
CA SER A 165 -0.36 -45.23 -10.15
C SER A 165 -0.44 -45.78 -11.58
N ASN A 166 0.34 -45.23 -12.52
CA ASN A 166 0.33 -45.68 -13.92
C ASN A 166 1.04 -47.03 -14.13
N ASN A 167 1.99 -47.40 -13.27
CA ASN A 167 2.70 -48.69 -13.36
C ASN A 167 1.96 -49.87 -12.71
N LYS A 168 0.93 -49.61 -11.89
CA LYS A 168 0.18 -50.68 -11.21
C LYS A 168 -1.04 -51.18 -12.00
N GLN A 169 -1.42 -50.48 -13.07
CA GLN A 169 -2.60 -50.81 -13.88
C GLN A 169 -2.32 -51.84 -14.99
N TYR A 170 -1.06 -52.23 -15.23
CA TYR A 170 -0.65 -53.11 -16.34
C TYR A 170 -0.27 -54.56 -15.95
N SER A 171 -0.48 -54.96 -14.70
CA SER A 171 -0.14 -56.31 -14.23
C SER A 171 -1.32 -56.99 -13.56
N ILE A 172 -2.22 -57.53 -14.39
CA ILE A 172 -3.14 -58.62 -14.00
C ILE A 172 -2.73 -59.88 -14.81
N PRO A 173 -2.58 -61.04 -14.15
CA PRO A 173 -2.11 -62.27 -14.78
C PRO A 173 -3.22 -62.93 -15.61
N ALA A 174 -2.89 -63.35 -16.84
CA ALA A 174 -3.68 -64.33 -17.57
C ALA A 174 -3.30 -65.73 -17.05
N ALA A 175 -4.30 -66.41 -16.49
CA ALA A 175 -4.31 -67.85 -16.26
C ALA A 175 -4.55 -68.60 -17.57
#